data_AF-A0A1H4WII2-F1
#
_entry.id   AF-A0A1H4WII2-F1
#
_cell.length_a   1.000
_cell.length_b   1.000
_cell.length_c   1.000
_cell.angle_alpha   90.00
_cell.angle_beta   90.00
_cell.angle_gamma   90.00
#
_symmetry.space_group_name_H-M   'P 1'
#
loop_
_entity.id
_entity.type
_entity.pdbx_description
1 polymer ?
#
loop_
_entity_poly.entity_id
_entity_poly.type
_entity_poly.pdbx_seq_one_letter_code
_entity_poly.pdbx_strand_id
1 'polypeptide(L)'
;MNTTNQGGPNAHLVDALAATDASARLRAALAAGTHPDPRFADALVDRCAVEPDFYVRDMLTWALCRLPAEVTVPRLVHELGSGSAQARSQSLHTLSKIGDRLAWPAVSALLHDEHDEVARSAWRAAVVLVPPGGEAALAAELMIELGRGDHQMHLSLSRAFVGLGDAALPVLDAAGASPDPHVRAHADATRQLCHDPDSGFALSLEMATRVAVAGPDT
;
A
#
# COMPACT_ATOMS: atom_id res chain seq x y z
N MET A 1 53.42 -8.44 -3.07
CA MET A 1 52.48 -9.51 -2.64
C MET A 1 51.09 -8.92 -2.64
N ASN A 2 50.24 -9.41 -3.54
CA ASN A 2 48.82 -9.07 -3.66
C ASN A 2 48.01 -10.02 -2.78
N THR A 3 47.15 -9.48 -1.92
CA THR A 3 45.96 -10.15 -1.35
C THR A 3 44.95 -9.06 -1.00
N THR A 4 44.19 -8.60 -2.00
CA THR A 4 42.74 -8.88 -2.17
C THR A 4 41.85 -8.28 -1.08
N ASN A 5 41.45 -7.03 -1.35
CA ASN A 5 40.26 -6.36 -0.84
C ASN A 5 39.03 -7.27 -0.99
N GLN A 6 38.58 -7.87 0.11
CA GLN A 6 37.44 -8.79 0.19
C GLN A 6 36.16 -8.11 0.72
N GLY A 7 36.01 -6.80 0.49
CA GLY A 7 34.78 -6.05 0.72
C GLY A 7 34.43 -5.25 -0.54
N GLY A 8 33.81 -5.90 -1.53
CA GLY A 8 33.40 -5.21 -2.75
C GLY A 8 32.35 -4.12 -2.49
N PRO A 9 32.04 -3.27 -3.50
CA PRO A 9 30.98 -2.25 -3.41
C PRO A 9 29.64 -2.79 -2.87
N ASN A 10 29.40 -4.09 -3.08
CA ASN A 10 28.19 -4.79 -2.64
C ASN A 10 28.08 -4.99 -1.13
N ALA A 11 29.18 -5.30 -0.43
CA ALA A 11 29.14 -5.44 1.04
C ALA A 11 28.83 -4.09 1.70
N HIS A 12 29.39 -3.02 1.13
CA HIS A 12 29.18 -1.65 1.62
C HIS A 12 27.71 -1.19 1.49
N LEU A 13 26.98 -1.61 0.44
CA LEU A 13 25.57 -1.22 0.28
C LEU A 13 24.67 -1.87 1.34
N VAL A 14 24.84 -3.17 1.57
CA VAL A 14 24.03 -3.91 2.56
C VAL A 14 24.26 -3.37 3.96
N ASP A 15 25.52 -3.12 4.32
CA ASP A 15 25.86 -2.51 5.62
C ASP A 15 25.27 -1.09 5.75
N ALA A 16 25.29 -0.30 4.68
CA ALA A 16 24.72 1.04 4.68
C ALA A 16 23.19 1.03 4.77
N LEU A 17 22.51 0.03 4.20
CA LEU A 17 21.08 -0.19 4.40
C LEU A 17 20.76 -0.55 5.86
N ALA A 18 21.65 -1.25 6.57
CA ALA A 18 21.48 -1.60 7.98
C ALA A 18 21.96 -0.50 8.96
N ALA A 19 22.47 0.63 8.47
CA ALA A 19 23.02 1.69 9.30
C ALA A 19 21.98 2.27 10.28
N THR A 20 22.43 2.71 11.46
CA THR A 20 21.57 3.34 12.47
C THR A 20 21.03 4.70 12.00
N ASP A 21 21.83 5.45 11.26
CA ASP A 21 21.47 6.75 10.69
C ASP A 21 20.52 6.62 9.48
N ALA A 22 19.35 7.26 9.55
CA ALA A 22 18.37 7.25 8.47
C ALA A 22 18.92 7.91 7.19
N SER A 23 19.79 8.93 7.31
CA SER A 23 20.39 9.57 6.14
C SER A 23 21.34 8.64 5.38
N ALA A 24 22.09 7.78 6.10
CA ALA A 24 22.91 6.74 5.51
C ALA A 24 22.06 5.70 4.77
N ARG A 25 20.98 5.21 5.40
CA ARG A 25 20.05 4.26 4.76
C ARG A 25 19.37 4.86 3.52
N LEU A 26 18.94 6.13 3.60
CA LEU A 26 18.34 6.84 2.48
C LEU A 26 19.31 6.94 1.28
N ARG A 27 20.57 7.30 1.54
CA ARG A 27 21.61 7.35 0.50
C ARG A 27 21.88 5.96 -0.10
N ALA A 28 21.86 4.91 0.72
CA ALA A 28 22.03 3.54 0.25
C ALA A 28 20.86 3.13 -0.66
N ALA A 29 19.61 3.36 -0.25
CA ALA A 29 18.43 3.08 -1.07
C ALA A 29 18.45 3.88 -2.39
N LEU A 30 18.82 5.17 -2.32
CA LEU A 30 18.97 6.01 -3.51
C LEU A 30 20.05 5.46 -4.47
N ALA A 31 21.19 5.03 -3.95
CA ALA A 31 22.26 4.44 -4.75
C ALA A 31 21.81 3.13 -5.42
N ALA A 32 21.11 2.26 -4.67
CA ALA A 32 20.55 1.01 -5.15
C ALA A 32 19.54 1.22 -6.28
N GLY A 33 18.67 2.24 -6.15
CA GLY A 33 17.76 2.58 -7.23
C GLY A 33 18.48 3.23 -8.42
N THR A 34 19.44 4.11 -8.19
CA THR A 34 20.19 4.78 -9.29
C THR A 34 20.96 3.77 -10.14
N HIS A 35 21.56 2.77 -9.50
CA HIS A 35 22.32 1.70 -10.13
C HIS A 35 21.69 0.34 -9.77
N PRO A 36 20.56 -0.03 -10.41
CA PRO A 36 19.81 -1.22 -10.04
C PRO A 36 20.61 -2.49 -10.32
N ASP A 37 20.76 -3.32 -9.29
CA ASP A 37 21.41 -4.62 -9.36
C ASP A 37 20.50 -5.66 -8.67
N PRO A 38 19.97 -6.65 -9.42
CA PRO A 38 19.10 -7.70 -8.88
C PRO A 38 19.64 -8.45 -7.66
N ARG A 39 20.97 -8.46 -7.47
CA ARG A 39 21.62 -9.11 -6.32
C ARG A 39 21.27 -8.46 -4.97
N PHE A 40 20.75 -7.23 -4.96
CA PHE A 40 20.32 -6.55 -3.74
C PHE A 40 18.82 -6.66 -3.47
N ALA A 41 18.07 -7.40 -4.29
CA ALA A 41 16.61 -7.52 -4.12
C ALA A 41 16.23 -7.97 -2.71
N ASP A 42 16.88 -9.02 -2.19
CA ASP A 42 16.62 -9.54 -0.84
C ASP A 42 16.94 -8.49 0.24
N ALA A 43 18.12 -7.85 0.18
CA ALA A 43 18.50 -6.83 1.15
C ALA A 43 17.56 -5.60 1.15
N LEU A 44 17.04 -5.22 -0.01
CA LEU A 44 16.07 -4.12 -0.13
C LEU A 44 14.69 -4.53 0.43
N VAL A 45 14.24 -5.75 0.16
CA VAL A 45 12.99 -6.31 0.72
C VAL A 45 13.07 -6.44 2.24
N ASP A 46 14.16 -7.03 2.75
CA ASP A 46 14.44 -7.15 4.18
C ASP A 46 14.43 -5.79 4.87
N ARG A 47 15.00 -4.77 4.20
CA ARG A 47 14.99 -3.41 4.76
C ARG A 47 13.61 -2.78 4.74
N CYS A 48 12.84 -2.93 3.66
CA CYS A 48 11.44 -2.49 3.59
C CYS A 48 10.62 -3.06 4.76
N ALA A 49 10.85 -4.32 5.13
CA ALA A 49 10.10 -5.01 6.18
C ALA A 49 10.20 -4.34 7.56
N VAL A 50 11.32 -3.65 7.85
CA VAL A 50 11.64 -3.15 9.19
C VAL A 50 12.00 -1.65 9.25
N GLU A 51 11.97 -0.93 8.11
CA GLU A 51 12.37 0.47 8.07
C GLU A 51 11.40 1.42 8.81
N PRO A 52 11.82 2.11 9.89
CA PRO A 52 10.94 3.04 10.59
C PRO A 52 10.77 4.40 9.88
N ASP A 53 11.75 4.84 9.10
CA ASP A 53 11.71 6.14 8.44
C ASP A 53 10.87 6.11 7.15
N PHE A 54 9.87 6.98 7.06
CA PHE A 54 8.97 7.05 5.91
C PHE A 54 9.69 7.38 4.60
N TYR A 55 10.63 8.34 4.60
CA TYR A 55 11.36 8.72 3.39
C TYR A 55 12.28 7.62 2.91
N VAL A 56 12.88 6.86 3.84
CA VAL A 56 13.67 5.67 3.49
C VAL A 56 12.78 4.60 2.90
N ARG A 57 11.58 4.33 3.47
CA ARG A 57 10.61 3.36 2.90
C ARG A 57 10.19 3.70 1.47
N ASP A 58 9.89 4.97 1.21
CA ASP A 58 9.54 5.44 -0.14
C ASP A 58 10.71 5.26 -1.11
N MET A 59 11.94 5.58 -0.67
CA MET A 59 13.13 5.40 -1.50
C MET A 59 13.46 3.92 -1.77
N LEU A 60 13.25 3.03 -0.79
CA LEU A 60 13.41 1.59 -0.96
C LEU A 60 12.38 1.04 -1.95
N THR A 61 11.12 1.48 -1.85
CA THR A 61 10.06 1.15 -2.80
C THR A 61 10.46 1.58 -4.21
N TRP A 62 10.92 2.82 -4.37
CA TRP A 62 11.40 3.33 -5.65
C TRP A 62 12.57 2.50 -6.20
N ALA A 63 13.54 2.11 -5.35
CA ALA A 63 14.65 1.26 -5.75
C ALA A 63 14.20 -0.13 -6.20
N LEU A 64 13.26 -0.76 -5.48
CA LEU A 64 12.68 -2.05 -5.85
C LEU A 64 11.94 -2.00 -7.19
N CYS A 65 11.19 -0.92 -7.47
CA CYS A 65 10.51 -0.73 -8.75
C CYS A 65 11.46 -0.57 -9.95
N ARG A 66 12.77 -0.38 -9.71
CA ARG A 66 13.79 -0.28 -10.77
C ARG A 66 14.48 -1.60 -11.08
N LEU A 67 14.21 -2.64 -10.29
CA LEU A 67 14.67 -4.01 -10.56
C LEU A 67 13.67 -4.73 -11.49
N PRO A 68 14.09 -5.79 -12.20
CA PRO A 68 13.18 -6.61 -13.00
C PRO A 68 12.06 -7.22 -12.14
N ALA A 69 10.82 -7.16 -12.63
CA ALA A 69 9.65 -7.67 -11.92
C ALA A 69 9.75 -9.17 -11.63
N GLU A 70 10.32 -9.96 -12.56
CA GLU A 70 10.54 -11.39 -12.36
C GLU A 70 11.46 -11.73 -11.18
N VAL A 71 12.26 -10.76 -10.71
CA VAL A 71 13.12 -10.90 -9.53
C VAL A 71 12.40 -10.43 -8.26
N THR A 72 11.71 -9.29 -8.32
CA THR A 72 11.16 -8.62 -7.13
C THR A 72 9.79 -9.14 -6.73
N VAL A 73 8.89 -9.41 -7.67
CA VAL A 73 7.51 -9.83 -7.39
C VAL A 73 7.45 -11.11 -6.54
N PRO A 74 8.22 -12.18 -6.84
CA PRO A 74 8.19 -13.39 -6.00
C PRO A 74 8.61 -13.15 -4.54
N ARG A 75 9.57 -12.23 -4.31
CA ARG A 75 10.07 -11.88 -2.97
C ARG A 75 9.03 -11.07 -2.20
N LEU A 76 8.41 -10.10 -2.86
CA LEU A 76 7.34 -9.30 -2.26
C LEU A 76 6.13 -10.18 -1.93
N VAL A 77 5.74 -11.09 -2.84
CA VAL A 77 4.67 -12.06 -2.57
C VAL A 77 5.02 -12.96 -1.37
N HIS A 78 6.27 -13.35 -1.19
CA HIS A 78 6.70 -14.08 0.01
C HIS A 78 6.49 -13.24 1.29
N GLU A 79 6.86 -11.96 1.28
CA GLU A 79 6.67 -11.06 2.43
C GLU A 79 5.20 -10.82 2.82
N LEU A 80 4.25 -11.08 1.92
CA LEU A 80 2.82 -11.04 2.27
C LEU A 80 2.43 -12.09 3.33
N GLY A 81 3.24 -13.15 3.50
CA GLY A 81 3.09 -14.13 4.57
C GLY A 81 3.78 -13.77 5.88
N SER A 82 4.41 -12.60 5.98
CA SER A 82 5.16 -12.18 7.17
C SER A 82 4.25 -11.94 8.37
N GLY A 83 4.73 -12.30 9.57
CA GLY A 83 4.07 -11.95 10.84
C GLY A 83 4.09 -10.45 11.14
N SER A 84 4.96 -9.68 10.48
CA SER A 84 5.03 -8.22 10.63
C SER A 84 4.00 -7.53 9.74
N ALA A 85 3.06 -6.80 10.35
CA ALA A 85 2.10 -5.98 9.62
C ALA A 85 2.77 -4.91 8.74
N GLN A 86 3.91 -4.35 9.18
CA GLN A 86 4.69 -3.40 8.38
C GLN A 86 5.29 -4.08 7.13
N ALA A 87 5.78 -5.31 7.25
CA ALA A 87 6.33 -6.04 6.12
C ALA A 87 5.26 -6.33 5.07
N ARG A 88 4.09 -6.82 5.50
CA ARG A 88 2.95 -7.05 4.62
C ARG A 88 2.49 -5.76 3.95
N SER A 89 2.29 -4.67 4.71
CA SER A 89 1.80 -3.40 4.16
C SER A 89 2.79 -2.74 3.19
N GLN A 90 4.09 -2.79 3.47
CA GLN A 90 5.14 -2.29 2.56
C GLN A 90 5.27 -3.14 1.29
N SER A 91 5.12 -4.46 1.42
CA SER A 91 5.11 -5.34 0.26
C SER A 91 3.91 -5.05 -0.65
N LEU A 92 2.70 -4.94 -0.09
CA LEU A 92 1.49 -4.53 -0.82
C LEU A 92 1.67 -3.18 -1.51
N HIS A 93 2.23 -2.19 -0.81
CA HIS A 93 2.53 -0.88 -1.38
C HIS A 93 3.46 -1.01 -2.60
N THR A 94 4.55 -1.76 -2.49
CA THR A 94 5.52 -1.96 -3.58
C THR A 94 4.90 -2.71 -4.76
N LEU A 95 4.14 -3.78 -4.50
CA LEU A 95 3.43 -4.54 -5.53
C LEU A 95 2.44 -3.67 -6.31
N SER A 96 1.76 -2.73 -5.64
CA SER A 96 0.87 -1.77 -6.30
C SER A 96 1.60 -0.82 -7.25
N LYS A 97 2.89 -0.54 -7.01
CA LYS A 97 3.72 0.31 -7.88
C LYS A 97 4.33 -0.47 -9.04
N ILE A 98 4.62 -1.75 -8.83
CA ILE A 98 5.11 -2.64 -9.90
C ILE A 98 3.98 -2.97 -10.87
N GLY A 99 2.77 -3.27 -10.37
CA GLY A 99 1.59 -3.53 -11.21
C GLY A 99 1.57 -4.93 -11.86
N ASP A 100 2.41 -5.86 -11.40
CA ASP A 100 2.42 -7.24 -11.93
C ASP A 100 1.26 -8.06 -11.37
N ARG A 101 0.31 -8.42 -12.24
CA ARG A 101 -0.90 -9.17 -11.89
C ARG A 101 -0.63 -10.60 -11.41
N LEU A 102 0.59 -11.13 -11.55
CA LEU A 102 0.95 -12.41 -10.93
C LEU A 102 0.82 -12.39 -9.40
N ALA A 103 0.90 -11.22 -8.77
CA ALA A 103 0.69 -11.06 -7.35
C ALA A 103 -0.79 -11.11 -6.91
N TRP A 104 -1.75 -11.07 -7.85
CA TRP A 104 -3.18 -10.96 -7.56
C TRP A 104 -3.69 -11.97 -6.51
N PRO A 105 -3.43 -13.29 -6.62
CA PRO A 105 -3.98 -14.25 -5.66
C PRO A 105 -3.49 -14.02 -4.22
N ALA A 106 -2.24 -13.55 -4.06
CA ALA A 106 -1.68 -13.29 -2.74
C ALA A 106 -2.16 -11.94 -2.17
N VAL A 107 -2.35 -10.94 -3.04
CA VAL A 107 -2.88 -9.62 -2.64
C VAL A 107 -4.35 -9.71 -2.23
N SER A 108 -5.18 -10.42 -2.99
CA SER A 108 -6.62 -10.56 -2.68
C SER A 108 -6.88 -11.32 -1.39
N ALA A 109 -5.97 -12.21 -0.97
CA ALA A 109 -6.06 -12.90 0.31
C ALA A 109 -5.91 -11.98 1.54
N LEU A 110 -5.44 -10.74 1.36
CA LEU A 110 -5.20 -9.77 2.44
C LEU A 110 -6.24 -8.63 2.49
N LEU A 111 -7.31 -8.69 1.68
CA LEU A 111 -8.37 -7.67 1.69
C LEU A 111 -9.03 -7.48 3.05
N HIS A 112 -9.07 -8.55 3.85
CA HIS A 112 -9.71 -8.60 5.17
C HIS A 112 -8.69 -8.78 6.31
N ASP A 113 -7.42 -8.43 6.10
CA ASP A 113 -6.39 -8.54 7.14
C ASP A 113 -6.84 -7.80 8.41
N GLU A 114 -6.59 -8.39 9.59
CA GLU A 114 -6.99 -7.83 10.88
C GLU A 114 -6.29 -6.49 11.17
N HIS A 115 -5.11 -6.25 10.59
CA HIS A 115 -4.38 -5.01 10.73
C HIS A 115 -4.86 -4.00 9.68
N ASP A 116 -5.45 -2.89 10.14
CA ASP A 116 -6.03 -1.88 9.26
C ASP A 116 -5.03 -1.33 8.23
N GLU A 117 -3.77 -1.12 8.58
CA GLU A 117 -2.73 -0.69 7.63
C GLU A 117 -2.50 -1.70 6.50
N VAL A 118 -2.61 -3.00 6.79
CA VAL A 118 -2.44 -4.06 5.79
C VAL A 118 -3.67 -4.10 4.89
N ALA A 119 -4.88 -4.10 5.47
CA ALA A 119 -6.12 -4.06 4.70
C ALA A 119 -6.18 -2.84 3.76
N ARG A 120 -5.87 -1.63 4.25
CA ARG A 120 -5.82 -0.41 3.41
C ARG A 120 -4.82 -0.51 2.27
N SER A 121 -3.65 -1.09 2.52
CA SER A 121 -2.65 -1.31 1.46
C SER A 121 -3.10 -2.40 0.49
N ALA A 122 -3.80 -3.43 0.96
CA ALA A 122 -4.34 -4.51 0.14
C ALA A 122 -5.42 -3.98 -0.81
N TRP A 123 -6.33 -3.11 -0.33
CA TRP A 123 -7.36 -2.50 -1.19
C TRP A 123 -6.75 -1.67 -2.31
N ARG A 124 -5.74 -0.84 -2.00
CA ARG A 124 -5.04 -0.03 -3.02
C ARG A 124 -4.31 -0.90 -4.04
N ALA A 125 -3.64 -1.97 -3.59
CA ALA A 125 -2.96 -2.91 -4.47
C ALA A 125 -3.94 -3.71 -5.32
N ALA A 126 -5.04 -4.18 -4.72
CA ALA A 126 -6.06 -4.99 -5.39
C ALA A 126 -6.72 -4.24 -6.55
N VAL A 127 -7.04 -2.96 -6.38
CA VAL A 127 -7.61 -2.13 -7.47
C VAL A 127 -6.67 -2.03 -8.67
N VAL A 128 -5.35 -1.98 -8.44
CA VAL A 128 -4.35 -1.95 -9.53
C VAL A 128 -4.21 -3.32 -10.19
N LEU A 129 -4.24 -4.39 -9.39
CA LEU A 129 -3.85 -5.73 -9.81
C LEU A 129 -5.01 -6.63 -10.21
N VAL A 130 -6.25 -6.22 -9.98
CA VAL A 130 -7.45 -6.98 -10.35
C VAL A 130 -7.37 -7.39 -11.83
N PRO A 131 -7.57 -8.68 -12.15
CA PRO A 131 -7.63 -9.12 -13.53
C PRO A 131 -8.80 -8.44 -14.27
N PRO A 132 -8.66 -8.14 -15.56
CA PRO A 132 -9.75 -7.56 -16.34
C PRO A 132 -11.03 -8.40 -16.23
N GLY A 133 -12.14 -7.76 -15.87
CA GLY A 133 -13.43 -8.41 -15.63
C GLY A 133 -13.63 -8.91 -14.20
N GLY A 134 -12.63 -8.78 -13.32
CA GLY A 134 -12.71 -9.13 -11.90
C GLY A 134 -13.18 -7.99 -10.98
N GLU A 135 -13.41 -6.79 -11.52
CA GLU A 135 -13.68 -5.57 -10.74
C GLU A 135 -14.96 -5.68 -9.92
N ALA A 136 -16.03 -6.26 -10.48
CA ALA A 136 -17.29 -6.46 -9.77
C ALA A 136 -17.16 -7.47 -8.61
N ALA A 137 -16.35 -8.51 -8.80
CA ALA A 137 -16.08 -9.48 -7.74
C ALA A 137 -15.25 -8.84 -6.62
N LEU A 138 -14.22 -8.06 -6.97
CA LEU A 138 -13.45 -7.29 -5.99
C LEU A 138 -14.33 -6.29 -5.23
N ALA A 139 -15.24 -5.59 -5.92
CA ALA A 139 -16.20 -4.70 -5.25
C ALA A 139 -17.07 -5.46 -4.24
N ALA A 140 -17.55 -6.65 -4.59
CA ALA A 140 -18.35 -7.49 -3.68
C ALA A 140 -17.56 -7.94 -2.44
N GLU A 141 -16.27 -8.30 -2.58
CA GLU A 141 -15.41 -8.60 -1.42
C GLU A 141 -15.20 -7.34 -0.56
N LEU A 142 -14.85 -6.20 -1.17
CA LEU A 142 -14.65 -4.93 -0.45
C LEU A 142 -15.92 -4.43 0.26
N MET A 143 -17.12 -4.85 -0.18
CA MET A 143 -18.38 -4.51 0.48
C MET A 143 -18.40 -4.95 1.94
N ILE A 144 -17.76 -6.06 2.27
CA ILE A 144 -17.70 -6.63 3.63
C ILE A 144 -16.98 -5.67 4.59
N GLU A 145 -16.10 -4.83 4.05
CA GLU A 145 -15.30 -3.86 4.82
C GLU A 145 -16.02 -2.51 5.02
N LEU A 146 -17.21 -2.31 4.45
CA LEU A 146 -17.99 -1.09 4.68
C LEU A 146 -18.34 -0.97 6.17
N GLY A 147 -18.22 0.25 6.69
CA GLY A 147 -18.37 0.55 8.11
C GLY A 147 -17.19 0.16 9.01
N ARG A 148 -16.11 -0.43 8.48
CA ARG A 148 -14.92 -0.79 9.27
C ARG A 148 -14.10 0.45 9.65
N GLY A 149 -13.78 0.54 10.95
CA GLY A 149 -12.77 1.47 11.47
C GLY A 149 -13.24 2.92 11.50
N ASP A 150 -12.27 3.83 11.39
CA ASP A 150 -12.50 5.26 11.49
C ASP A 150 -12.73 5.93 10.13
N HIS A 151 -12.78 7.27 10.12
CA HIS A 151 -12.95 8.03 8.90
C HIS A 151 -11.81 7.83 7.88
N GLN A 152 -10.57 7.65 8.32
CA GLN A 152 -9.44 7.42 7.40
C GLN A 152 -9.50 6.03 6.76
N MET A 153 -9.98 5.04 7.52
CA MET A 153 -10.31 3.70 7.01
C MET A 153 -11.41 3.81 5.96
N HIS A 154 -12.50 4.54 6.27
CA HIS A 154 -13.59 4.76 5.33
C HIS A 154 -13.13 5.44 4.04
N LEU A 155 -12.41 6.55 4.12
CA LEU A 155 -11.88 7.24 2.93
C LEU A 155 -10.97 6.34 2.08
N SER A 156 -10.20 5.46 2.72
CA SER A 156 -9.32 4.54 2.01
C SER A 156 -10.11 3.48 1.23
N LEU A 157 -11.17 2.92 1.83
CA LEU A 157 -12.07 1.98 1.17
C LEU A 157 -12.88 2.67 0.07
N SER A 158 -13.39 3.88 0.34
CA SER A 158 -14.13 4.68 -0.64
C SER A 158 -13.29 4.94 -1.90
N ARG A 159 -12.01 5.30 -1.73
CA ARG A 159 -11.07 5.47 -2.86
C ARG A 159 -10.83 4.17 -3.64
N ALA A 160 -10.86 3.02 -2.96
CA ALA A 160 -10.76 1.74 -3.65
C ALA A 160 -11.99 1.50 -4.55
N PHE A 161 -13.19 1.72 -4.03
CA PHE A 161 -14.43 1.65 -4.83
C PHE A 161 -14.43 2.64 -6.00
N VAL A 162 -13.99 3.89 -5.79
CA VAL A 162 -13.83 4.88 -6.88
C VAL A 162 -12.88 4.36 -7.95
N GLY A 163 -11.78 3.72 -7.55
CA GLY A 163 -10.82 3.11 -8.48
C GLY A 163 -11.36 1.92 -9.28
N LEU A 164 -12.44 1.27 -8.82
CA LEU A 164 -13.15 0.22 -9.58
C LEU A 164 -14.19 0.79 -10.55
N GLY A 165 -14.50 2.09 -10.45
CA GLY A 165 -15.45 2.78 -11.32
C GLY A 165 -16.86 2.18 -11.26
N ASP A 166 -17.53 2.13 -12.41
CA ASP A 166 -18.94 1.71 -12.51
C ASP A 166 -19.21 0.29 -11.98
N ALA A 167 -18.20 -0.58 -11.94
CA ALA A 167 -18.33 -1.93 -11.39
C ALA A 167 -18.68 -1.94 -9.89
N ALA A 168 -18.38 -0.86 -9.17
CA ALA A 168 -18.71 -0.71 -7.75
C ALA A 168 -20.16 -0.29 -7.50
N LEU A 169 -20.83 0.38 -8.46
CA LEU A 169 -22.13 1.04 -8.21
C LEU A 169 -23.22 0.06 -7.76
N PRO A 170 -23.42 -1.11 -8.40
CA PRO A 170 -24.45 -2.06 -7.96
C PRO A 170 -24.23 -2.57 -6.53
N VAL A 171 -22.97 -2.72 -6.14
CA VAL A 171 -22.59 -3.17 -4.79
C VAL A 171 -22.87 -2.08 -3.76
N LEU A 172 -22.53 -0.83 -4.07
CA LEU A 172 -22.82 0.32 -3.20
C LEU A 172 -24.33 0.57 -3.06
N ASP A 173 -25.11 0.37 -4.13
CA ASP A 173 -26.58 0.43 -4.09
C ASP A 173 -27.17 -0.61 -3.12
N ALA A 174 -26.71 -1.85 -3.21
CA ALA A 174 -27.12 -2.90 -2.29
C ALA A 174 -26.73 -2.58 -0.83
N ALA A 175 -25.51 -2.08 -0.60
CA ALA A 175 -25.02 -1.74 0.74
C ALA A 175 -25.77 -0.54 1.37
N GLY A 176 -26.29 0.39 0.54
CA GLY A 176 -27.18 1.47 0.99
C GLY A 176 -28.49 0.98 1.61
N ALA A 177 -28.91 -0.25 1.34
CA ALA A 177 -30.08 -0.88 1.96
C ALA A 177 -29.74 -1.76 3.19
N SER A 178 -28.47 -1.80 3.62
CA SER A 178 -28.01 -2.60 4.77
C SER A 178 -28.81 -2.26 6.04
N PRO A 179 -29.11 -3.21 6.95
CA PRO A 179 -29.71 -2.88 8.25
C PRO A 179 -28.76 -2.12 9.18
N ASP A 180 -27.44 -2.21 8.96
CA ASP A 180 -26.44 -1.50 9.76
C ASP A 180 -26.31 -0.02 9.32
N PRO A 181 -26.59 0.95 10.21
CA PRO A 181 -26.49 2.37 9.88
C PRO A 181 -25.08 2.82 9.50
N HIS A 182 -24.02 2.21 10.02
CA HIS A 182 -22.64 2.57 9.68
C HIS A 182 -22.29 2.12 8.26
N VAL A 183 -22.69 0.90 7.89
CA VAL A 183 -22.53 0.38 6.52
C VAL A 183 -23.30 1.26 5.52
N ARG A 184 -24.57 1.57 5.81
CA ARG A 184 -25.38 2.43 4.93
C ARG A 184 -24.73 3.81 4.74
N ALA A 185 -24.34 4.47 5.84
CA ALA A 185 -23.75 5.80 5.78
C ALA A 185 -22.44 5.82 4.98
N HIS A 186 -21.59 4.81 5.16
CA HIS A 186 -20.35 4.67 4.40
C HIS A 186 -20.63 4.37 2.91
N ALA A 187 -21.57 3.49 2.60
CA ALA A 187 -21.96 3.18 1.23
C ALA A 187 -22.50 4.42 0.49
N ASP A 188 -23.38 5.19 1.13
CA ASP A 188 -23.96 6.40 0.54
C ASP A 188 -22.90 7.49 0.32
N ALA A 189 -22.00 7.70 1.29
CA ALA A 189 -20.87 8.62 1.13
C ALA A 189 -19.95 8.18 -0.03
N THR A 190 -19.64 6.89 -0.12
CA THR A 190 -18.80 6.34 -1.19
C THR A 190 -19.45 6.51 -2.57
N ARG A 191 -20.77 6.26 -2.68
CA ARG A 191 -21.53 6.46 -3.92
C ARG A 191 -21.47 7.92 -4.37
N GLN A 192 -21.60 8.86 -3.44
CA GLN A 192 -21.47 10.29 -3.74
C GLN A 192 -20.07 10.63 -4.28
N LEU A 193 -19.01 10.10 -3.67
CA LEU A 193 -17.64 10.28 -4.18
C LEU A 193 -17.42 9.65 -5.56
N CYS A 194 -18.09 8.53 -5.89
CA CYS A 194 -18.00 7.91 -7.21
C CYS A 194 -18.65 8.78 -8.30
N HIS A 195 -19.77 9.46 -7.99
CA HIS A 195 -20.46 10.34 -8.93
C HIS A 195 -19.82 11.73 -9.06
N ASP A 196 -19.23 12.23 -7.98
CA ASP A 196 -18.54 13.52 -7.95
C ASP A 196 -17.19 13.38 -7.22
N PRO A 197 -16.13 13.00 -7.95
CA PRO A 197 -14.80 12.81 -7.37
C PRO A 197 -14.23 14.07 -6.70
N ASP A 198 -14.66 15.26 -7.14
CA ASP A 198 -14.20 16.56 -6.63
C ASP A 198 -14.88 16.91 -5.28
N SER A 199 -16.05 16.33 -4.98
CA SER A 199 -16.74 16.50 -3.68
C SER A 199 -15.94 15.97 -2.47
N GLY A 200 -15.10 14.96 -2.68
CA GLY A 200 -14.22 14.42 -1.63
C GLY A 200 -13.17 15.41 -1.14
N PHE A 201 -12.78 16.37 -1.98
CA PHE A 201 -11.85 17.46 -1.64
C PHE A 201 -12.52 18.49 -0.72
N ALA A 202 -13.79 18.82 -0.96
CA ALA A 202 -14.54 19.79 -0.15
C ALA A 202 -14.76 19.30 1.29
N LEU A 203 -15.11 18.02 1.47
CA LEU A 203 -15.29 17.42 2.80
C LEU A 203 -13.97 17.41 3.59
N SER A 204 -12.86 17.09 2.92
CA SER A 204 -11.51 17.08 3.52
C SER A 204 -11.06 18.47 3.98
N LEU A 205 -11.38 19.51 3.20
CA LEU A 205 -11.07 20.90 3.54
C LEU A 205 -11.91 21.41 4.72
N GLU A 206 -13.19 21.04 4.77
CA GLU A 206 -14.08 21.41 5.87
C GLU A 206 -13.65 20.75 7.19
N MET A 207 -13.22 19.49 7.14
CA MET A 207 -12.69 18.79 8.32
C MET A 207 -11.35 19.36 8.79
N ALA A 208 -10.42 19.67 7.87
CA ALA A 208 -9.17 20.35 8.20
C ALA A 208 -9.42 21.73 8.84
N THR A 209 -10.44 22.44 8.35
CA THR A 209 -10.88 23.72 8.93
C THR A 209 -11.47 23.51 10.33
N ARG A 210 -12.30 22.50 10.55
CA ARG A 210 -12.87 22.20 11.89
C ARG A 210 -11.82 21.81 12.92
N VAL A 211 -10.81 21.02 12.54
CA VAL A 211 -9.67 20.68 13.43
C VAL A 211 -8.83 21.92 13.74
N ALA A 212 -8.58 22.80 12.75
CA ALA A 212 -7.86 24.04 12.97
C ALA A 212 -8.62 25.03 13.88
N VAL A 213 -9.95 25.02 13.84
CA VAL A 213 -10.82 25.86 14.68
C VAL A 213 -10.99 25.29 16.10
N ALA A 214 -10.95 23.96 16.27
CA ALA A 214 -11.10 23.30 17.57
C ALA A 214 -9.84 23.38 18.46
N GLY A 215 -8.65 23.61 17.89
CA GLY A 215 -7.38 23.59 18.61
C GLY A 215 -6.97 22.17 19.06
N PRO A 216 -5.69 21.92 19.39
CA PRO A 216 -5.27 20.60 19.84
C PRO A 216 -5.86 20.34 21.24
N ASP A 217 -6.67 19.29 21.37
CA ASP A 217 -7.09 18.79 22.69
C ASP A 217 -5.84 18.37 23.48
N THR A 218 -5.46 19.18 24.47
CA THR A 218 -4.46 18.85 25.51
C THR A 218 -5.09 18.09 26.66
#